data_AF-A0A3D1UUS0-F1
#
_entry.id   AF-A0A3D1UUS0-F1
#
_cell.length_a   1.000
_cell.length_b   1.000
_cell.length_c   1.000
_cell.angle_alpha   90.00
_cell.angle_beta   90.00
_cell.angle_gamma   90.00
#
_symmetry.space_group_name_H-M   'P 1'
#
loop_
_entity.id
_entity.type
_entity.pdbx_description
1 polymer ?
#
loop_
_entity_poly.entity_id
_entity_poly.type
_entity_poly.pdbx_seq_one_letter_code
_entity_poly.pdbx_strand_id
1 'polypeptide(L)'
;MKKLLFILAVAALAAGVSADDLTTKSGKVYKSFAIMGAAPNGILIFHENGKAVIPVKEFPDEYKEKIAKYEKEIPAKKREAAQKKALKAKQARQAAAEKKKRENERKARMKKFLADEEARKKKEEAAAKAASAKTAAKSTDGFGGDTFKKN
;
A
#
# COMPACT_ATOMS: atom_id res chain seq x y z
N MET A 1 -44.99 24.93 -9.65
CA MET A 1 -43.87 24.02 -9.90
C MET A 1 -43.19 23.69 -8.58
N LYS A 2 -43.19 22.41 -8.20
CA LYS A 2 -42.71 21.87 -6.93
C LYS A 2 -41.20 21.64 -7.01
N LYS A 3 -40.40 22.55 -6.46
CA LYS A 3 -38.99 22.30 -6.10
C LYS A 3 -38.72 22.98 -4.75
N LEU A 4 -39.52 22.60 -3.77
CA LEU A 4 -39.28 22.83 -2.37
C LEU A 4 -38.62 21.55 -1.83
N LEU A 5 -37.67 21.70 -0.91
CA LEU A 5 -37.10 20.65 -0.05
C LEU A 5 -35.97 19.81 -0.66
N PHE A 6 -34.75 20.34 -0.57
CA PHE A 6 -33.61 19.56 -0.07
C PHE A 6 -32.77 20.47 0.84
N ILE A 7 -33.45 21.07 1.82
CA ILE A 7 -32.81 21.74 2.95
C ILE A 7 -32.18 20.63 3.80
N LEU A 8 -30.84 20.58 3.77
CA LEU A 8 -30.03 20.63 4.98
C LEU A 8 -30.54 19.77 6.15
N ALA A 9 -30.64 18.45 5.93
CA ALA A 9 -30.86 17.48 7.01
C ALA A 9 -29.54 16.80 7.41
N VAL A 10 -28.51 17.61 7.69
CA VAL A 10 -27.46 17.22 8.66
C VAL A 10 -27.92 17.75 10.01
N ALA A 11 -29.12 17.34 10.42
CA ALA A 11 -29.63 17.59 11.75
C ALA A 11 -28.93 16.61 12.69
N ALA A 12 -27.85 17.13 13.28
CA ALA A 12 -27.40 16.84 14.63
C ALA A 12 -27.98 15.56 15.26
N LEU A 13 -27.31 14.43 15.03
CA LEU A 13 -27.33 13.35 16.00
C LEU A 13 -26.41 13.74 17.17
N ALA A 14 -26.70 14.86 17.82
CA ALA A 14 -26.20 15.21 19.14
C ALA A 14 -27.11 14.53 20.16
N ALA A 15 -27.18 13.20 20.10
CA ALA A 15 -27.84 12.42 21.13
C ALA A 15 -26.92 12.40 22.35
N GLY A 16 -27.20 13.33 23.29
CA GLY A 16 -26.81 13.26 24.69
C GLY A 16 -25.37 12.85 24.98
N VAL A 17 -24.45 13.81 24.90
CA VAL A 17 -23.27 13.78 25.78
C VAL A 17 -23.79 14.06 27.19
N SER A 18 -24.24 13.01 27.87
CA SER A 18 -24.23 13.02 29.33
C SER A 18 -22.75 13.05 29.71
N ALA A 19 -22.27 14.22 30.12
CA ALA A 19 -20.94 14.39 30.71
C ALA A 19 -20.91 13.80 32.13
N ASP A 20 -21.42 12.58 32.27
CA ASP A 20 -21.28 11.80 33.48
C ASP A 20 -19.87 11.22 33.52
N ASP A 21 -19.34 11.03 34.72
CA ASP A 21 -18.07 10.35 34.91
C ASP A 21 -18.32 8.84 35.01
N LEU A 22 -17.74 8.06 34.10
CA LEU A 22 -17.89 6.60 34.14
C LEU A 22 -16.89 6.02 35.14
N THR A 23 -17.40 5.55 36.27
CA THR A 23 -16.61 4.73 37.19
C THR A 23 -16.81 3.25 36.85
N THR A 24 -15.76 2.61 36.33
CA THR A 24 -15.76 1.16 36.10
C THR A 24 -15.77 0.38 37.41
N LYS A 25 -16.20 -0.88 37.39
CA LYS A 25 -16.15 -1.80 38.54
C LYS A 25 -14.73 -2.00 39.09
N SER A 26 -13.73 -1.76 38.25
CA SER A 26 -12.30 -1.82 38.59
C SER A 26 -11.78 -0.51 39.21
N GLY A 27 -12.64 0.47 39.46
CA GLY A 27 -12.30 1.75 40.07
C GLY A 27 -11.69 2.79 39.12
N LYS A 28 -11.60 2.51 37.81
CA LYS A 28 -11.13 3.50 36.82
C LYS A 28 -12.25 4.47 36.50
N VAL A 29 -11.97 5.76 36.66
CA VAL A 29 -12.88 6.86 36.35
C VAL A 29 -12.52 7.43 34.98
N TYR A 30 -13.48 7.45 34.07
CA TYR A 30 -13.36 8.10 32.77
C TYR A 30 -14.23 9.35 32.77
N LYS A 31 -13.57 10.52 32.82
CA LYS A 31 -14.26 11.80 32.81
C LYS A 31 -14.84 12.13 31.45
N SER A 32 -16.06 12.67 31.45
CA SER A 32 -16.78 13.09 30.24
C SER A 32 -16.78 11.99 29.17
N PHE A 33 -17.27 10.81 29.52
CA PHE A 33 -17.28 9.68 28.59
C PHE A 33 -18.51 9.74 27.66
N ALA A 34 -18.31 9.33 26.41
CA ALA A 34 -19.34 9.14 25.42
C ALA A 34 -19.20 7.74 24.83
N ILE A 35 -20.30 6.99 24.81
CA ILE A 35 -20.34 5.66 24.20
C ILE A 35 -20.36 5.84 22.68
N MET A 36 -19.26 5.52 22.01
CA MET A 36 -19.19 5.57 20.54
C MET A 36 -19.80 4.31 19.89
N GLY A 37 -19.86 3.20 20.62
CA GLY A 37 -20.55 1.97 20.21
C GLY A 37 -19.75 0.70 20.43
N ALA A 38 -20.17 -0.39 19.77
CA ALA A 38 -19.55 -1.70 19.92
C ALA A 38 -18.19 -1.82 19.20
N ALA A 39 -17.19 -2.32 19.90
CA ALA A 39 -15.89 -2.73 19.37
C ALA A 39 -15.73 -4.27 19.43
N PRO A 40 -14.81 -4.87 18.67
CA PRO A 40 -14.64 -6.33 18.65
C PRO A 40 -14.33 -7.00 20.00
N ASN A 41 -13.81 -6.24 20.97
CA ASN A 41 -13.36 -6.72 22.29
C ASN A 41 -14.12 -6.09 23.47
N GLY A 42 -15.17 -5.28 23.22
CA GLY A 42 -15.86 -4.52 24.27
C GLY A 42 -16.60 -3.32 23.70
N ILE A 43 -16.84 -2.32 24.52
CA ILE A 43 -17.49 -1.07 24.09
C ILE A 43 -16.44 0.01 23.94
N LEU A 44 -16.47 0.67 22.78
CA LEU A 44 -15.66 1.84 22.50
C LEU A 44 -16.30 3.05 23.16
N ILE A 45 -15.54 3.65 24.07
CA ILE A 45 -15.86 4.94 24.67
C ILE A 45 -14.86 5.99 24.23
N PHE A 46 -15.33 7.23 24.15
CA PHE A 46 -14.51 8.43 24.02
C PHE A 46 -14.55 9.16 25.36
N HIS A 47 -13.41 9.53 25.91
CA HIS A 47 -13.28 10.28 27.16
C HIS A 47 -12.23 11.37 26.97
N GLU A 48 -12.01 12.19 27.99
CA GLU A 48 -11.05 13.31 27.94
C GLU A 48 -9.64 12.89 27.49
N ASN A 49 -9.12 11.79 28.04
CA ASN A 49 -7.82 11.22 27.64
C ASN A 49 -7.80 10.49 26.27
N GLY A 50 -8.88 10.51 25.49
CA GLY A 50 -8.98 9.85 24.17
C GLY A 50 -9.95 8.66 24.09
N LYS A 51 -9.60 7.65 23.29
CA LYS A 51 -10.47 6.48 23.02
C LYS A 51 -10.03 5.29 23.86
N ALA A 52 -10.98 4.68 24.57
CA ALA A 52 -10.75 3.44 25.30
C ALA A 52 -11.77 2.37 24.92
N VAL A 53 -11.35 1.10 24.96
CA VAL A 53 -12.24 -0.05 24.80
C VAL A 53 -12.37 -0.71 26.16
N ILE A 54 -13.57 -0.64 26.75
CA ILE A 54 -13.86 -1.20 28.06
C ILE A 54 -14.65 -2.51 27.89
N PRO A 55 -14.29 -3.60 28.58
CA PRO A 55 -15.08 -4.82 28.60
C PRO A 55 -16.45 -4.58 29.24
N VAL A 56 -17.52 -5.18 28.69
CA VAL A 56 -18.89 -5.09 29.23
C VAL A 56 -18.97 -5.42 30.73
N LYS A 57 -18.14 -6.36 31.20
CA LYS A 57 -18.05 -6.78 32.60
C LYS A 57 -17.57 -5.67 33.56
N GLU A 58 -16.80 -4.71 33.06
CA GLU A 58 -16.26 -3.63 33.88
C GLU A 58 -17.17 -2.40 33.94
N PHE A 59 -18.27 -2.37 33.17
CA PHE A 59 -19.20 -1.27 33.22
C PHE A 59 -20.13 -1.35 34.45
N PRO A 60 -20.46 -0.20 35.07
CA PRO A 60 -21.44 -0.12 36.14
C PRO A 60 -22.83 -0.53 35.67
N ASP A 61 -23.63 -1.04 36.61
CA ASP A 61 -24.92 -1.67 36.33
C ASP A 61 -25.96 -0.68 35.77
N GLU A 62 -25.81 0.62 36.04
CA GLU A 62 -26.62 1.71 35.44
C GLU A 62 -26.60 1.75 33.91
N TYR A 63 -25.49 1.31 33.31
CA TYR A 63 -25.34 1.35 31.85
C TYR A 63 -25.58 -0.01 31.21
N LYS A 64 -25.90 -1.06 31.99
CA LYS A 64 -26.09 -2.43 31.48
C LYS A 64 -27.08 -2.52 30.33
N GLU A 65 -28.21 -1.82 30.39
CA GLU A 65 -29.21 -1.88 29.33
C GLU A 65 -28.72 -1.27 28.01
N LYS A 66 -28.10 -0.08 28.10
CA LYS A 66 -27.49 0.59 26.95
C LYS A 66 -26.38 -0.29 26.34
N ILE A 67 -25.58 -0.90 27.21
CA ILE A 67 -24.45 -1.76 26.86
C ILE A 67 -24.90 -3.09 26.26
N ALA A 68 -25.94 -3.73 26.79
CA ALA A 68 -26.48 -4.99 26.30
C ALA A 68 -26.95 -4.87 24.84
N LYS A 69 -27.44 -3.69 24.44
CA LYS A 69 -27.75 -3.38 23.03
C LYS A 69 -26.50 -3.43 22.15
N TYR A 70 -25.40 -2.83 22.60
CA TYR A 70 -24.13 -2.85 21.89
C TYR A 70 -23.42 -4.20 21.96
N GLU A 71 -23.57 -4.96 23.05
CA GLU A 71 -22.98 -6.29 23.21
C GLU A 71 -23.49 -7.26 22.14
N LYS A 72 -24.78 -7.17 21.78
CA LYS A 72 -25.35 -7.93 20.66
C LYS A 72 -24.71 -7.57 19.31
N GLU A 73 -24.17 -6.37 19.15
CA GLU A 73 -23.50 -5.91 17.93
C GLU A 73 -22.00 -6.25 17.89
N ILE A 74 -21.36 -6.52 19.03
CA ILE A 74 -19.94 -6.91 19.13
C ILE A 74 -19.59 -8.11 18.22
N PRO A 75 -20.32 -9.24 18.23
CA PRO A 75 -19.97 -10.38 17.38
C PRO A 75 -20.15 -10.06 15.89
N ALA A 76 -21.14 -9.25 15.52
CA ALA A 76 -21.33 -8.80 14.14
C ALA A 76 -20.15 -7.93 13.68
N LYS A 77 -19.78 -6.92 14.46
CA LYS A 77 -18.63 -6.04 14.19
C LYS A 77 -17.31 -6.81 14.12
N LYS A 78 -17.11 -7.82 14.97
CA LYS A 78 -15.93 -8.68 14.95
C LYS A 78 -15.87 -9.51 13.66
N ARG A 79 -16.99 -10.06 13.22
CA ARG A 79 -17.09 -10.80 11.94
C ARG A 79 -16.83 -9.87 10.75
N GLU A 80 -17.42 -8.68 10.72
CA GLU A 80 -17.17 -7.70 9.66
C GLU A 80 -15.71 -7.24 9.62
N ALA A 81 -15.10 -6.97 10.78
CA ALA A 81 -13.68 -6.62 10.87
C ALA A 81 -12.78 -7.76 10.39
N ALA A 82 -13.10 -9.00 10.76
CA ALA A 82 -12.38 -10.18 10.29
C ALA A 82 -12.51 -10.36 8.76
N GLN A 83 -13.71 -10.17 8.21
CA GLN A 83 -13.95 -10.25 6.77
C GLN A 83 -13.23 -9.13 6.01
N LYS A 84 -13.28 -7.89 6.48
CA LYS A 84 -12.53 -6.76 5.89
C LYS A 84 -11.03 -7.00 5.95
N LYS A 85 -10.51 -7.54 7.06
CA LYS A 85 -9.09 -7.89 7.19
C LYS A 85 -8.70 -9.01 6.21
N ALA A 86 -9.53 -10.04 6.07
CA ALA A 86 -9.31 -11.12 5.12
C ALA A 86 -9.35 -10.62 3.66
N LEU A 87 -10.29 -9.73 3.32
CA LEU A 87 -10.39 -9.13 2.00
C LEU A 87 -9.17 -8.26 1.67
N LYS A 88 -8.76 -7.38 2.59
CA LYS A 88 -7.54 -6.57 2.44
C LYS A 88 -6.29 -7.44 2.32
N ALA A 89 -6.19 -8.54 3.08
CA ALA A 89 -5.07 -9.47 2.96
C ALA A 89 -5.04 -10.17 1.58
N LYS A 90 -6.21 -10.56 1.04
CA LYS A 90 -6.31 -11.11 -0.32
C LYS A 90 -5.88 -10.08 -1.37
N GLN A 91 -6.38 -8.85 -1.28
CA GLN A 91 -6.01 -7.76 -2.20
C GLN A 91 -4.52 -7.41 -2.13
N ALA A 92 -3.95 -7.35 -0.92
CA ALA A 92 -2.53 -7.08 -0.73
C ALA A 92 -1.66 -8.19 -1.33
N ARG A 93 -2.05 -9.47 -1.19
CA ARG A 93 -1.36 -10.60 -1.83
C ARG A 93 -1.44 -10.53 -3.35
N GLN A 94 -2.61 -10.19 -3.91
CA GLN A 94 -2.78 -10.02 -5.35
C GLN A 94 -1.94 -8.86 -5.90
N ALA A 95 -1.96 -7.70 -5.23
CA ALA A 95 -1.16 -6.54 -5.61
C ALA A 95 0.35 -6.83 -5.51
N ALA A 96 0.79 -7.57 -4.49
CA ALA A 96 2.19 -7.98 -4.35
C ALA A 96 2.61 -8.96 -5.45
N ALA A 97 1.75 -9.94 -5.79
CA ALA A 97 2.00 -10.88 -6.88
C ALA A 97 2.07 -10.16 -8.24
N GLU A 98 1.19 -9.19 -8.48
CA GLU A 98 1.19 -8.40 -9.71
C GLU A 98 2.43 -7.50 -9.80
N LYS A 99 2.81 -6.82 -8.71
CA LYS A 99 4.06 -6.04 -8.67
C LYS A 99 5.28 -6.91 -8.98
N LYS A 100 5.34 -8.12 -8.40
CA LYS A 100 6.43 -9.07 -8.66
C LYS A 100 6.45 -9.53 -10.11
N LYS A 101 5.29 -9.80 -10.73
CA LYS A 101 5.20 -10.12 -12.17
C LYS A 101 5.69 -8.96 -13.03
N ARG A 102 5.19 -7.74 -12.79
CA ARG A 102 5.61 -6.52 -13.52
C ARG A 102 7.11 -6.24 -13.36
N GLU A 103 7.67 -6.43 -12.18
CA GLU A 103 9.10 -6.23 -11.93
C GLU A 103 9.94 -7.27 -12.66
N ASN A 104 9.53 -8.55 -12.65
CA ASN A 104 10.19 -9.60 -13.41
C ASN A 104 10.14 -9.34 -14.93
N GLU A 105 8.99 -8.92 -15.44
CA GLU A 105 8.85 -8.53 -16.85
C GLU A 105 9.73 -7.33 -17.20
N ARG A 106 9.78 -6.31 -16.33
CA ARG A 106 10.64 -5.15 -16.52
C ARG A 106 12.12 -5.54 -16.51
N LYS A 107 12.54 -6.40 -15.58
CA LYS A 107 13.90 -6.94 -15.51
C LYS A 107 14.24 -7.77 -16.75
N ALA A 108 13.30 -8.60 -17.23
CA ALA A 108 13.49 -9.38 -18.44
C ALA A 108 13.62 -8.48 -19.69
N ARG A 109 12.78 -7.43 -19.79
CA ARG A 109 12.87 -6.44 -20.87
C ARG A 109 14.19 -5.67 -20.83
N MET A 110 14.63 -5.23 -19.64
CA MET A 110 15.92 -4.56 -19.50
C MET A 110 17.08 -5.48 -19.86
N LYS A 111 17.05 -6.74 -19.41
CA LYS A 111 18.08 -7.72 -19.76
C LYS A 111 18.14 -7.98 -21.27
N LYS A 112 17.00 -8.04 -21.96
CA LYS A 112 16.95 -8.14 -23.42
C LYS A 112 17.53 -6.92 -24.11
N PHE A 113 17.21 -5.71 -23.62
CA PHE A 113 17.73 -4.47 -24.17
C PHE A 113 19.26 -4.38 -24.04
N LEU A 114 19.79 -4.66 -22.84
CA LEU A 114 21.23 -4.70 -22.58
C LEU A 114 21.95 -5.75 -23.45
N ALA A 115 21.35 -6.92 -23.62
CA ALA A 115 21.92 -7.97 -24.48
C ALA A 115 21.94 -7.59 -25.97
N ASP A 116 20.90 -6.90 -26.48
CA ASP A 116 20.89 -6.39 -27.86
C ASP A 116 21.94 -5.30 -28.06
N GLU A 117 22.09 -4.39 -27.08
CA GLU A 117 23.09 -3.33 -27.13
C GLU A 117 24.53 -3.88 -27.11
N GLU A 118 24.82 -4.86 -26.24
CA GLU A 118 26.11 -5.56 -26.22
C GLU A 118 26.38 -6.32 -27.53
N ALA A 119 25.37 -6.94 -28.12
CA ALA A 119 25.51 -7.62 -29.40
C ALA A 119 25.79 -6.64 -30.55
N ARG A 120 25.16 -5.46 -30.53
CA ARG A 120 25.45 -4.38 -31.49
C ARG A 120 26.87 -3.86 -31.33
N LYS A 121 27.29 -3.55 -30.11
CA LYS A 121 28.68 -3.10 -29.83
C LYS A 121 29.71 -4.13 -30.25
N LYS A 122 29.51 -5.43 -29.94
CA LYS A 122 30.42 -6.49 -30.39
C LYS A 122 30.47 -6.64 -31.91
N LYS A 123 29.34 -6.48 -32.61
CA LYS A 123 29.32 -6.48 -34.09
C LYS A 123 30.03 -5.28 -34.67
N GLU A 124 29.86 -4.11 -34.08
CA GLU A 124 30.51 -2.86 -34.50
C GLU A 124 32.02 -2.91 -34.26
N GLU A 125 32.47 -3.40 -33.10
CA GLU A 125 33.89 -3.64 -32.79
C GLU A 125 34.50 -4.70 -33.72
N ALA A 126 33.77 -5.78 -34.02
CA ALA A 126 34.23 -6.80 -34.97
C ALA A 126 34.33 -6.24 -36.40
N ALA A 127 33.36 -5.41 -36.81
CA ALA A 127 33.41 -4.72 -38.10
C ALA A 127 34.55 -3.71 -38.17
N ALA A 128 34.80 -2.95 -37.10
CA ALA A 128 35.91 -2.01 -37.01
C ALA A 128 37.27 -2.73 -37.07
N LYS A 129 37.44 -3.85 -36.34
CA LYS A 129 38.66 -4.68 -36.40
C LYS A 129 38.87 -5.32 -37.78
N ALA A 130 37.80 -5.75 -38.44
CA ALA A 130 37.88 -6.28 -39.80
C ALA A 130 38.22 -5.20 -40.83
N ALA A 131 37.70 -3.98 -40.66
CA ALA A 131 38.03 -2.83 -41.51
C ALA A 131 39.49 -2.35 -41.32
N SER A 132 39.99 -2.34 -40.07
CA SER A 132 41.38 -2.00 -39.78
C SER A 132 42.37 -3.06 -40.29
N ALA A 133 42.02 -4.35 -40.23
CA ALA A 133 42.84 -5.41 -40.80
C ALA A 133 42.91 -5.34 -42.34
N LYS A 134 41.81 -4.99 -43.00
CA LYS A 134 41.78 -4.80 -44.47
C LYS A 134 42.57 -3.58 -44.95
N THR A 135 42.61 -2.52 -44.16
CA THR A 135 43.42 -1.32 -44.48
C THR A 135 44.91 -1.57 -44.25
N ALA A 136 45.28 -2.31 -43.21
CA ALA A 136 46.67 -2.72 -42.96
C ALA A 136 47.22 -3.71 -44.00
N ALA A 137 46.40 -4.65 -44.51
CA ALA A 137 46.82 -5.55 -45.59
C ALA A 137 47.02 -4.84 -46.94
N LYS A 138 46.30 -3.73 -47.19
CA LYS A 138 46.42 -2.97 -48.44
C LYS A 138 47.65 -2.03 -48.46
N SER A 139 48.21 -1.68 -47.31
CA SER A 139 49.43 -0.86 -47.23
C SER A 139 50.73 -1.66 -47.36
N THR A 140 50.69 -3.00 -47.28
CA THR A 140 51.88 -3.84 -47.48
C THR A 140 52.12 -4.24 -48.93
N ASP A 141 51.08 -4.25 -49.78
CA ASP A 141 51.18 -4.57 -51.22
C ASP A 141 51.61 -3.37 -52.09
N GLY A 142 51.76 -2.17 -51.51
CA GLY A 142 52.08 -0.93 -52.24
C GLY A 142 53.52 -0.44 -52.15
N PHE A 143 54.39 -1.07 -51.35
CA PHE A 143 55.78 -0.62 -51.12
C PHE A 143 56.82 -1.58 -51.74
N GLY A 144 56.48 -2.22 -52.86
CA GLY A 144 57.37 -3.09 -53.62
C GLY A 144 58.17 -2.34 -54.69
N GLY A 145 59.24 -1.66 -54.27
CA GLY A 145 60.48 -1.50 -55.02
C GLY A 145 60.45 -0.75 -56.36
N ASP A 146 60.35 0.59 -56.31
CA ASP A 146 60.82 1.43 -57.41
C ASP A 146 62.35 1.51 -57.34
N THR A 147 63.01 0.93 -58.35
CA THR A 147 64.46 0.72 -58.40
C THR A 147 65.16 2.02 -58.77
N PHE A 148 65.70 2.70 -57.77
CA PHE A 148 66.52 3.91 -57.95
C PHE A 148 67.88 3.52 -58.55
N LYS A 149 67.97 3.54 -59.89
CA LYS A 149 69.20 3.35 -60.67
C LYS A 149 70.02 4.64 -60.60
N LYS A 150 71.09 4.64 -59.81
CA LYS A 150 72.04 5.76 -59.67
C LYS A 150 73.11 5.62 -60.75
N ASN A 151 73.33 6.71 -61.49
CA ASN A 151 74.38 6.89 -62.50
C ASN A 151 75.78 6.53 -61.99
#